data_AF-A0A962L4B4-F1
#
_entry.id   AF-A0A962L4B4-F1
#
_cell.length_a   1.000
_cell.length_b   1.000
_cell.length_c   1.000
_cell.angle_alpha   90.00
_cell.angle_beta   90.00
_cell.angle_gamma   90.00
#
_symmetry.space_group_name_H-M   'P 1'
#
loop_
_entity.id
_entity.type
_entity.pdbx_description
1 polymer ?
#
loop_
_entity_poly.entity_id
_entity_poly.type
_entity_poly.pdbx_seq_one_letter_code
_entity_poly.pdbx_strand_id
1 'polypeptide(L)'
;PREHWHFAREKEGRVTRSDRHILLKGGFEKGKIYELVYETRGAPVVGAGLLAVRDAASCIRYGDAASIVPDEFEHTYAFGVSQTGRFLRQFLYDGLNVDERRRPVFDGMWLHIAGAQRGDFNFRFAQPTVATVPSLGQRFPFSTTEARDRFSARTGSLLENLSPEARPKIIISNTSYEYWRGDASLAHIDGEQDLATDDSTRIYAIAGTHHIGGVLVGGKQIKEVAATGLAVEMPLNVVNFAPVSRALVVMLDDWVARDIEPAPSRHPRIDDGTAATRESVLEAFSYDEDIALLAPDKLTAIRYQVPTPGNDAGLVEQPVEEGDAYPCYVSVLDDDLNEVAGIRLPDIACPLGVHTGWNPRAKGTGAEDQAAIFAGFTRFFSRAEIEERYGSEHDYIGYVTAYVDTLIAERFVLGDDRDWLIELARDRYRAATA
;
A
#
# COMPACT_ATOMS: atom_id res chain seq x y z
N PRO A 1 22.28 14.54 -20.65
CA PRO A 1 22.59 14.81 -22.07
C PRO A 1 22.55 13.50 -22.90
N ARG A 2 21.99 13.51 -24.12
CA ARG A 2 21.91 12.31 -24.99
C ARG A 2 23.28 11.73 -25.36
N GLU A 3 24.33 12.55 -25.34
CA GLU A 3 25.71 12.13 -25.64
C GLU A 3 26.39 11.37 -24.49
N HIS A 4 25.78 11.34 -23.30
CA HIS A 4 26.36 10.71 -22.12
C HIS A 4 25.87 9.28 -21.90
N TRP A 5 24.88 8.79 -22.63
CA TRP A 5 24.38 7.44 -22.42
C TRP A 5 24.18 6.67 -23.74
N HIS A 6 24.33 5.35 -23.67
CA HIS A 6 24.15 4.46 -24.81
C HIS A 6 23.52 3.13 -24.39
N PHE A 7 22.78 2.51 -25.31
CA PHE A 7 22.41 1.09 -25.24
C PHE A 7 23.65 0.22 -25.48
N ALA A 8 24.39 0.00 -24.41
CA ALA A 8 25.68 -0.66 -24.43
C ALA A 8 26.01 -1.25 -23.07
N ARG A 9 26.93 -2.21 -23.07
CA ARG A 9 27.59 -2.72 -21.86
C ARG A 9 29.09 -2.54 -21.99
N GLU A 10 29.73 -2.21 -20.89
CA GLU A 10 31.18 -2.18 -20.78
C GLU A 10 31.64 -3.41 -20.00
N LYS A 11 32.60 -4.16 -20.56
CA LYS A 11 33.28 -5.25 -19.86
C LYS A 11 34.77 -5.12 -20.13
N GLU A 12 35.57 -5.06 -19.07
CA GLU A 12 37.04 -4.96 -19.15
C GLU A 12 37.51 -3.79 -20.04
N GLY A 13 36.86 -2.62 -19.93
CA GLY A 13 37.18 -1.43 -20.73
C GLY A 13 36.68 -1.46 -22.18
N ARG A 14 36.03 -2.54 -22.62
CA ARG A 14 35.46 -2.65 -23.96
C ARG A 14 33.95 -2.38 -23.93
N VAL A 15 33.54 -1.31 -24.62
CA VAL A 15 32.13 -0.99 -24.86
C VAL A 15 31.60 -1.81 -26.03
N THR A 16 30.48 -2.50 -25.81
CA THR A 16 29.75 -3.26 -26.84
C THR A 16 28.28 -2.87 -26.82
N ARG A 17 27.68 -2.69 -28.01
CA ARG A 17 26.24 -2.40 -28.12
C ARG A 17 25.43 -3.50 -27.45
N SER A 18 24.40 -3.11 -26.69
CA SER A 18 23.51 -4.03 -26.00
C SER A 18 22.12 -3.42 -25.88
N ASP A 19 21.10 -4.20 -26.21
CA ASP A 19 19.68 -3.89 -26.05
C ASP A 19 19.15 -4.19 -24.63
N ARG A 20 20.01 -4.62 -23.71
CA ARG A 20 19.65 -5.00 -22.31
C ARG A 20 20.38 -4.19 -21.25
N HIS A 21 21.26 -3.27 -21.65
CA HIS A 21 22.08 -2.49 -20.73
C HIS A 21 22.08 -1.03 -21.16
N ILE A 22 22.10 -0.15 -20.16
CA ILE A 22 22.34 1.28 -20.33
C ILE A 22 23.72 1.57 -19.76
N LEU A 23 24.61 2.08 -20.60
CA LEU A 23 25.88 2.65 -20.19
C LEU A 23 25.69 4.16 -20.05
N LEU A 24 25.99 4.71 -18.87
CA LEU A 24 26.02 6.15 -18.60
C LEU A 24 27.47 6.55 -18.32
N LYS A 25 28.00 7.48 -19.11
CA LYS A 25 29.33 8.07 -18.94
C LYS A 25 29.40 8.76 -17.57
N GLY A 26 30.37 8.37 -16.75
CA GLY A 26 30.48 8.84 -15.37
C GLY A 26 29.72 7.97 -14.35
N GLY A 27 28.94 6.98 -14.81
CA GLY A 27 28.18 6.07 -13.95
C GLY A 27 26.86 6.66 -13.45
N PHE A 28 26.10 5.82 -12.74
CA PHE A 28 24.87 6.23 -12.06
C PHE A 28 25.19 6.76 -10.66
N GLU A 29 24.57 7.86 -10.29
CA GLU A 29 24.71 8.51 -8.99
C GLU A 29 23.67 7.95 -8.01
N LYS A 30 24.13 7.72 -6.78
CA LYS A 30 23.27 7.32 -5.66
C LYS A 30 22.23 8.41 -5.35
N GLY A 31 21.04 8.01 -4.93
CA GLY A 31 19.95 8.94 -4.59
C GLY A 31 19.25 9.61 -5.78
N LYS A 32 19.58 9.23 -7.03
CA LYS A 32 18.93 9.76 -8.24
C LYS A 32 18.05 8.71 -8.91
N ILE A 33 16.91 9.16 -9.43
CA ILE A 33 16.07 8.39 -10.35
C ILE A 33 16.43 8.83 -11.77
N TYR A 34 16.64 7.86 -12.65
CA TYR A 34 16.97 8.11 -14.06
C TYR A 34 15.80 7.63 -14.92
N GLU A 35 15.25 8.56 -15.70
CA GLU A 35 14.20 8.26 -16.67
C GLU A 35 14.80 8.25 -18.08
N LEU A 36 14.43 7.22 -18.85
CA LEU A 36 14.81 7.10 -20.25
C LEU A 36 13.57 6.94 -21.13
N VAL A 37 13.32 7.98 -21.94
CA VAL A 37 12.26 7.97 -22.96
C VAL A 37 12.89 7.86 -24.34
N TYR A 38 12.47 6.87 -25.12
CA TYR A 38 12.99 6.60 -26.46
C TYR A 38 11.93 5.97 -27.37
N GLU A 39 12.08 6.16 -28.68
CA GLU A 39 11.24 5.50 -29.68
C GLU A 39 11.70 4.06 -29.90
N THR A 40 10.75 3.13 -29.95
CA THR A 40 11.00 1.72 -30.22
C THR A 40 10.02 1.17 -31.25
N ARG A 41 10.31 -0.02 -31.80
CA ARG A 41 9.44 -0.72 -32.76
C ARG A 41 8.73 -1.89 -32.08
N GLY A 42 7.41 -1.94 -32.26
CA GLY A 42 6.54 -2.94 -31.66
C GLY A 42 6.23 -2.61 -30.20
N ALA A 43 5.04 -3.00 -29.74
CA ALA A 43 4.63 -2.92 -28.34
C ALA A 43 4.11 -4.30 -27.93
N PRO A 44 4.55 -4.86 -26.78
CA PRO A 44 3.98 -6.11 -26.29
C PRO A 44 2.50 -5.91 -25.94
N VAL A 45 1.70 -6.97 -26.11
CA VAL A 45 0.32 -6.99 -25.60
C VAL A 45 0.38 -7.20 -24.10
N VAL A 46 0.14 -6.15 -23.32
CA VAL A 46 0.26 -6.18 -21.85
C VAL A 46 -1.05 -6.54 -21.16
N GLY A 47 -2.19 -6.09 -21.70
CA GLY A 47 -3.51 -6.23 -21.05
C GLY A 47 -4.11 -7.64 -21.04
N ALA A 48 -3.61 -8.57 -21.86
CA ALA A 48 -4.19 -9.91 -21.98
C ALA A 48 -4.12 -10.71 -20.66
N GLY A 49 -3.22 -10.37 -19.74
CA GLY A 49 -3.14 -11.00 -18.42
C GLY A 49 -4.40 -10.77 -17.56
N LEU A 50 -5.07 -9.62 -17.71
CA LEU A 50 -6.34 -9.35 -17.03
C LEU A 50 -7.44 -10.33 -17.47
N LEU A 51 -7.54 -10.55 -18.79
CA LEU A 51 -8.50 -11.50 -19.38
C LEU A 51 -8.17 -12.95 -19.00
N ALA A 52 -6.88 -13.31 -19.00
CA ALA A 52 -6.46 -14.65 -18.60
C ALA A 52 -6.85 -14.98 -17.15
N VAL A 53 -6.69 -14.04 -16.22
CA VAL A 53 -7.11 -14.22 -14.82
C VAL A 53 -8.63 -14.34 -14.72
N ARG A 54 -9.38 -13.48 -15.43
CA ARG A 54 -10.84 -13.53 -15.50
C ARG A 54 -11.34 -14.90 -15.96
N ASP A 55 -10.85 -15.35 -17.10
CA ASP A 55 -11.34 -16.54 -17.78
C ASP A 55 -10.92 -17.81 -17.04
N ALA A 56 -9.71 -17.84 -16.46
CA ALA A 56 -9.28 -18.95 -15.63
C ALA A 56 -10.15 -19.09 -14.36
N ALA A 57 -10.42 -17.98 -13.68
CA ALA A 57 -11.27 -17.99 -12.48
C ALA A 57 -12.71 -18.39 -12.81
N SER A 58 -13.30 -17.83 -13.87
CA SER A 58 -14.66 -18.21 -14.31
C SER A 58 -14.73 -19.69 -14.70
N CYS A 59 -13.76 -20.17 -15.49
CA CYS A 59 -13.70 -21.55 -15.94
C CYS A 59 -13.67 -22.54 -14.76
N ILE A 60 -12.84 -22.26 -13.75
CA ILE A 60 -12.75 -23.06 -12.51
C ILE A 60 -14.05 -22.97 -11.71
N ARG A 61 -14.60 -21.76 -11.52
CA ARG A 61 -15.82 -21.53 -10.75
C ARG A 61 -16.99 -22.38 -11.26
N TYR A 62 -17.21 -22.32 -12.57
CA TYR A 62 -18.40 -22.89 -13.20
C TYR A 62 -18.17 -24.30 -13.76
N GLY A 63 -17.03 -24.94 -13.46
CA GLY A 63 -16.74 -26.30 -13.94
C GLY A 63 -16.79 -26.40 -15.47
N ASP A 64 -16.41 -25.33 -16.19
CA ASP A 64 -16.46 -25.34 -17.65
C ASP A 64 -15.49 -26.41 -18.21
N ALA A 65 -15.67 -26.83 -19.46
CA ALA A 65 -14.96 -27.99 -20.04
C ALA A 65 -13.41 -27.91 -19.99
N ALA A 66 -12.85 -26.70 -19.85
CA ALA A 66 -11.42 -26.46 -19.74
C ALA A 66 -10.93 -26.35 -18.28
N SER A 67 -11.81 -26.55 -17.29
CA SER A 67 -11.46 -26.50 -15.87
C SER A 67 -10.46 -27.59 -15.53
N ILE A 68 -9.47 -27.24 -14.71
CA ILE A 68 -8.45 -28.17 -14.22
C ILE A 68 -8.91 -28.99 -13.01
N VAL A 69 -10.09 -28.68 -12.48
CA VAL A 69 -10.73 -29.37 -11.36
C VAL A 69 -12.16 -29.76 -11.76
N PRO A 70 -12.65 -30.92 -11.32
CA PRO A 70 -13.94 -31.45 -11.76
C PRO A 70 -15.14 -30.77 -11.07
N ASP A 71 -14.89 -30.04 -9.99
CA ASP A 71 -15.91 -29.44 -9.14
C ASP A 71 -16.28 -28.02 -9.59
N GLU A 72 -17.52 -27.63 -9.29
CA GLU A 72 -17.97 -26.24 -9.33
C GLU A 72 -17.79 -25.63 -7.94
N PHE A 73 -17.50 -24.32 -7.90
CA PHE A 73 -17.36 -23.58 -6.65
C PHE A 73 -18.47 -22.55 -6.53
N GLU A 74 -19.12 -22.53 -5.37
CA GLU A 74 -20.17 -21.56 -5.05
C GLU A 74 -19.61 -20.13 -5.03
N HIS A 75 -18.43 -19.96 -4.41
CA HIS A 75 -17.76 -18.67 -4.25
C HIS A 75 -16.33 -18.67 -4.79
N THR A 76 -15.92 -17.53 -5.33
CA THR A 76 -14.54 -17.27 -5.78
C THR A 76 -14.03 -15.96 -5.25
N TYR A 77 -12.77 -15.97 -4.81
CA TYR A 77 -12.10 -14.83 -4.20
C TYR A 77 -10.85 -14.44 -4.97
N ALA A 78 -10.55 -13.14 -5.01
CA ALA A 78 -9.26 -12.63 -5.47
C ALA A 78 -8.54 -11.89 -4.35
N PHE A 79 -7.23 -12.14 -4.22
CA PHE A 79 -6.37 -11.43 -3.28
C PHE A 79 -5.20 -10.82 -4.03
N GLY A 80 -4.96 -9.53 -3.82
CA GLY A 80 -3.87 -8.79 -4.44
C GLY A 80 -3.10 -7.99 -3.40
N VAL A 81 -1.78 -8.07 -3.48
CA VAL A 81 -0.82 -7.34 -2.64
C VAL A 81 -0.02 -6.37 -3.51
N SER A 82 0.07 -5.11 -3.10
CA SER A 82 0.91 -4.10 -3.74
C SER A 82 0.57 -3.95 -5.24
N GLN A 83 1.48 -4.26 -6.16
CA GLN A 83 1.20 -4.24 -7.62
C GLN A 83 0.05 -5.18 -8.03
N THR A 84 -0.10 -6.34 -7.39
CA THR A 84 -1.23 -7.25 -7.70
C THR A 84 -2.55 -6.74 -7.09
N GLY A 85 -2.49 -5.92 -6.04
CA GLY A 85 -3.65 -5.16 -5.56
C GLY A 85 -4.04 -4.05 -6.55
N ARG A 86 -3.07 -3.35 -7.13
CA ARG A 86 -3.30 -2.39 -8.23
C ARG A 86 -3.85 -3.06 -9.49
N PHE A 87 -3.45 -4.30 -9.77
CA PHE A 87 -4.03 -5.11 -10.83
C PHE A 87 -5.52 -5.34 -10.59
N LEU A 88 -5.93 -5.72 -9.38
CA LEU A 88 -7.36 -5.87 -9.05
C LEU A 88 -8.11 -4.53 -9.13
N ARG A 89 -7.48 -3.42 -8.77
CA ARG A 89 -8.07 -2.08 -8.96
C ARG A 89 -8.28 -1.73 -10.43
N GLN A 90 -7.32 -2.05 -11.29
CA GLN A 90 -7.47 -1.90 -12.76
C GLN A 90 -8.55 -2.86 -13.31
N PHE A 91 -8.59 -4.10 -12.81
CA PHE A 91 -9.57 -5.11 -13.20
C PHE A 91 -11.01 -4.68 -12.91
N LEU A 92 -11.25 -4.09 -11.72
CA LEU A 92 -12.53 -3.50 -11.36
C LEU A 92 -12.87 -2.30 -12.26
N TYR A 93 -11.92 -1.38 -12.44
CA TYR A 93 -12.09 -0.19 -13.28
C TYR A 93 -12.43 -0.55 -14.73
N ASP A 94 -11.79 -1.57 -15.31
CA ASP A 94 -12.05 -2.03 -16.69
C ASP A 94 -13.35 -2.85 -16.81
N GLY A 95 -14.10 -3.05 -15.72
CA GLY A 95 -15.36 -3.79 -15.72
C GLY A 95 -15.19 -5.31 -15.90
N LEU A 96 -14.01 -5.85 -15.56
CA LEU A 96 -13.64 -7.23 -15.92
C LEU A 96 -14.15 -8.30 -14.97
N ASN A 97 -14.91 -7.97 -13.93
CA ASN A 97 -15.54 -8.97 -13.03
C ASN A 97 -16.76 -9.69 -13.65
N VAL A 98 -16.82 -9.75 -14.98
CA VAL A 98 -17.88 -10.39 -15.77
C VAL A 98 -17.25 -11.13 -16.94
N ASP A 99 -17.55 -12.42 -17.09
CA ASP A 99 -17.03 -13.23 -18.20
C ASP A 99 -17.77 -12.98 -19.54
N GLU A 100 -17.33 -13.65 -20.61
CA GLU A 100 -17.92 -13.49 -21.95
C GLU A 100 -19.37 -14.00 -22.06
N ARG A 101 -19.82 -14.80 -21.08
CA ARG A 101 -21.21 -15.29 -20.95
C ARG A 101 -22.05 -14.42 -20.02
N ARG A 102 -21.50 -13.28 -19.58
CA ARG A 102 -22.11 -12.33 -18.64
C ARG A 102 -22.33 -12.88 -17.23
N ARG A 103 -21.49 -13.81 -16.79
CA ARG A 103 -21.51 -14.35 -15.42
C ARG A 103 -20.51 -13.62 -14.52
N PRO A 104 -20.83 -13.32 -13.25
CA PRO A 104 -19.87 -12.81 -12.28
C PRO A 104 -18.67 -13.74 -12.11
N VAL A 105 -17.48 -13.18 -11.91
CA VAL A 105 -16.22 -13.95 -11.86
C VAL A 105 -15.73 -14.15 -10.44
N PHE A 106 -15.67 -13.08 -9.64
CA PHE A 106 -15.31 -13.12 -8.22
C PHE A 106 -16.43 -12.53 -7.38
N ASP A 107 -16.71 -13.15 -6.23
CA ASP A 107 -17.66 -12.66 -5.23
C ASP A 107 -16.99 -11.78 -4.18
N GLY A 108 -15.71 -12.06 -3.89
CA GLY A 108 -14.91 -11.32 -2.90
C GLY A 108 -13.56 -10.88 -3.46
N MET A 109 -13.13 -9.66 -3.13
CA MET A 109 -11.80 -9.16 -3.45
C MET A 109 -11.13 -8.49 -2.26
N TRP A 110 -9.91 -8.90 -1.94
CA TRP A 110 -9.06 -8.22 -0.97
C TRP A 110 -7.90 -7.50 -1.68
N LEU A 111 -7.94 -6.17 -1.63
CA LEU A 111 -6.98 -5.25 -2.23
C LEU A 111 -6.07 -4.73 -1.12
N HIS A 112 -4.95 -5.40 -0.89
CA HIS A 112 -4.00 -5.06 0.17
C HIS A 112 -2.84 -4.22 -0.36
N ILE A 113 -2.51 -3.15 0.36
CA ILE A 113 -1.36 -2.25 0.16
C ILE A 113 -1.19 -1.73 -1.27
N ALA A 114 -2.31 -1.60 -2.00
CA ALA A 114 -2.34 -1.04 -3.34
C ALA A 114 -2.30 0.50 -3.31
N GLY A 115 -2.56 1.10 -2.14
CA GLY A 115 -2.92 2.50 -2.00
C GLY A 115 -4.22 2.80 -2.76
N ALA A 116 -4.27 3.94 -3.45
CA ALA A 116 -5.40 4.31 -4.28
C ALA A 116 -5.11 4.23 -5.80
N GLN A 117 -3.90 3.88 -6.19
CA GLN A 117 -3.52 3.78 -7.60
C GLN A 117 -4.14 2.55 -8.26
N ARG A 118 -4.35 2.62 -9.58
CA ARG A 118 -4.41 1.44 -10.43
C ARG A 118 -2.97 1.08 -10.85
N GLY A 119 -2.78 0.35 -11.93
CA GLY A 119 -1.43 0.08 -12.43
C GLY A 119 -1.36 -0.01 -13.94
N ASP A 120 -0.14 -0.09 -14.43
CA ASP A 120 0.16 -0.09 -15.85
C ASP A 120 -0.03 -1.48 -16.43
N PHE A 121 -1.30 -1.80 -16.72
CA PHE A 121 -1.66 -3.11 -17.26
C PHE A 121 -2.31 -3.03 -18.64
N ASN A 122 -3.01 -1.95 -18.97
CA ASN A 122 -3.87 -1.90 -20.16
C ASN A 122 -3.64 -0.65 -21.04
N PHE A 123 -2.39 -0.42 -21.45
CA PHE A 123 -2.05 0.59 -22.46
C PHE A 123 -0.72 0.27 -23.17
N ARG A 124 -0.44 0.97 -24.26
CA ARG A 124 0.75 0.77 -25.09
C ARG A 124 2.03 1.09 -24.30
N PHE A 125 2.95 0.11 -24.22
CA PHE A 125 4.19 0.18 -23.44
C PHE A 125 4.01 0.22 -21.91
N ALA A 126 2.84 -0.18 -21.42
CA ALA A 126 2.60 -0.35 -19.99
C ALA A 126 3.68 -1.19 -19.32
N GLN A 127 4.11 -0.77 -18.13
CA GLN A 127 5.15 -1.41 -17.33
C GLN A 127 4.52 -1.95 -16.02
N PRO A 128 4.10 -3.23 -15.97
CA PRO A 128 3.34 -3.78 -14.85
C PRO A 128 3.99 -3.64 -13.46
N THR A 129 5.31 -3.45 -13.40
CA THR A 129 6.08 -3.33 -12.15
C THR A 129 6.52 -1.89 -11.84
N VAL A 130 6.05 -0.89 -12.58
CA VAL A 130 6.41 0.51 -12.32
C VAL A 130 5.75 1.00 -11.03
N ALA A 131 6.52 1.72 -10.21
CA ALA A 131 6.06 2.24 -8.92
C ALA A 131 6.31 3.74 -8.74
N THR A 132 7.33 4.31 -9.38
CA THR A 132 7.85 5.65 -9.09
C THR A 132 7.84 6.62 -10.27
N VAL A 133 7.46 6.17 -11.46
CA VAL A 133 7.38 7.00 -12.67
C VAL A 133 5.92 7.36 -12.91
N PRO A 134 5.60 8.63 -13.20
CA PRO A 134 4.25 9.03 -13.57
C PRO A 134 3.71 8.18 -14.72
N SER A 135 2.53 7.62 -14.54
CA SER A 135 1.93 6.71 -15.52
C SER A 135 0.39 6.73 -15.50
N LEU A 136 -0.24 6.28 -16.60
CA LEU A 136 -1.70 6.28 -16.69
C LEU A 136 -2.41 5.48 -15.57
N GLY A 137 -1.72 4.49 -14.98
CA GLY A 137 -2.23 3.75 -13.81
C GLY A 137 -2.46 4.60 -12.56
N GLN A 138 -1.93 5.83 -12.52
CA GLN A 138 -2.04 6.74 -11.37
C GLN A 138 -3.15 7.78 -11.50
N ARG A 139 -4.01 7.67 -12.52
CA ARG A 139 -5.07 8.66 -12.77
C ARG A 139 -6.33 8.38 -11.94
N PHE A 140 -7.12 9.42 -11.72
CA PHE A 140 -8.52 9.31 -11.29
C PHE A 140 -9.30 8.31 -12.19
N PRO A 141 -10.32 7.58 -11.69
CA PRO A 141 -10.86 7.56 -10.32
C PRO A 141 -10.06 6.75 -9.30
N PHE A 142 -10.12 7.17 -8.03
CA PHE A 142 -9.37 6.56 -6.92
C PHE A 142 -10.25 5.78 -5.93
N SER A 143 -11.53 6.11 -5.81
CA SER A 143 -12.45 5.49 -4.86
C SER A 143 -13.40 4.50 -5.53
N THR A 144 -13.96 3.57 -4.76
CA THR A 144 -15.08 2.71 -5.19
C THR A 144 -16.40 3.49 -5.23
N THR A 145 -16.48 4.61 -4.51
CA THR A 145 -17.60 5.55 -4.57
C THR A 145 -17.37 6.60 -5.66
N GLU A 146 -18.46 7.11 -6.24
CA GLU A 146 -18.39 8.22 -7.19
C GLU A 146 -17.78 9.47 -6.52
N ALA A 147 -16.76 10.02 -7.17
CA ALA A 147 -16.11 11.27 -6.79
C ALA A 147 -16.00 12.19 -8.01
N ARG A 148 -15.71 13.47 -7.79
CA ARG A 148 -15.55 14.45 -8.87
C ARG A 148 -14.12 14.96 -8.89
N ASP A 149 -13.38 14.58 -9.92
CA ASP A 149 -11.99 15.02 -10.08
C ASP A 149 -11.88 16.54 -10.10
N ARG A 150 -11.15 17.07 -9.12
CA ARG A 150 -10.94 18.51 -8.92
C ARG A 150 -10.20 19.18 -10.08
N PHE A 151 -9.46 18.43 -10.88
CA PHE A 151 -8.62 18.97 -11.96
C PHE A 151 -9.26 18.85 -13.35
N SER A 152 -9.98 17.76 -13.65
CA SER A 152 -10.60 17.53 -14.97
C SER A 152 -12.13 17.71 -15.00
N ALA A 153 -12.76 17.99 -13.86
CA ALA A 153 -14.22 18.01 -13.68
C ALA A 153 -14.93 16.69 -14.05
N ARG A 154 -14.18 15.62 -14.37
CA ARG A 154 -14.71 14.28 -14.58
C ARG A 154 -15.32 13.75 -13.30
N THR A 155 -16.38 12.97 -13.43
CA THR A 155 -17.00 12.23 -12.34
C THR A 155 -16.82 10.74 -12.65
N GLY A 156 -16.55 9.92 -11.63
CA GLY A 156 -16.34 8.49 -11.82
C GLY A 156 -15.94 7.76 -10.54
N SER A 157 -15.91 6.43 -10.64
CA SER A 157 -15.49 5.52 -9.57
C SER A 157 -14.79 4.30 -10.15
N LEU A 158 -14.09 3.53 -9.32
CA LEU A 158 -13.51 2.25 -9.73
C LEU A 158 -14.57 1.22 -10.14
N LEU A 159 -15.83 1.41 -9.75
CA LEU A 159 -16.93 0.46 -10.01
C LEU A 159 -17.89 0.96 -11.09
N GLU A 160 -17.58 2.07 -11.77
CA GLU A 160 -18.48 2.72 -12.73
C GLU A 160 -18.81 1.84 -13.94
N ASN A 161 -17.90 0.93 -14.30
CA ASN A 161 -18.05 0.01 -15.43
C ASN A 161 -18.63 -1.36 -15.04
N LEU A 162 -19.13 -1.52 -13.81
CA LEU A 162 -19.75 -2.74 -13.31
C LEU A 162 -21.24 -2.51 -12.95
N SER A 163 -22.10 -3.44 -13.35
CA SER A 163 -23.47 -3.49 -12.82
C SER A 163 -23.45 -3.87 -11.33
N PRO A 164 -24.48 -3.53 -10.55
CA PRO A 164 -24.55 -3.89 -9.14
C PRO A 164 -24.31 -5.39 -8.87
N GLU A 165 -24.81 -6.27 -9.72
CA GLU A 165 -24.66 -7.74 -9.60
C GLU A 165 -23.24 -8.23 -9.91
N ALA A 166 -22.45 -7.42 -10.62
CA ALA A 166 -21.07 -7.72 -10.97
C ALA A 166 -20.06 -7.12 -9.97
N ARG A 167 -20.51 -6.37 -8.97
CA ARG A 167 -19.64 -5.80 -7.93
C ARG A 167 -19.35 -6.86 -6.87
N PRO A 168 -18.07 -7.23 -6.65
CA PRO A 168 -17.74 -8.11 -5.54
C PRO A 168 -17.87 -7.37 -4.21
N LYS A 169 -17.88 -8.13 -3.11
CA LYS A 169 -17.56 -7.61 -1.78
C LYS A 169 -16.06 -7.29 -1.72
N ILE A 170 -15.70 -6.09 -1.29
CA ILE A 170 -14.35 -5.57 -1.40
C ILE A 170 -13.83 -5.19 -0.01
N ILE A 171 -12.67 -5.71 0.36
CA ILE A 171 -11.85 -5.15 1.43
C ILE A 171 -10.66 -4.44 0.79
N ILE A 172 -10.52 -3.15 1.05
CA ILE A 172 -9.29 -2.39 0.80
C ILE A 172 -8.57 -2.26 2.13
N SER A 173 -7.30 -2.62 2.17
CA SER A 173 -6.48 -2.41 3.36
C SER A 173 -5.14 -1.80 3.00
N ASN A 174 -4.70 -0.81 3.76
CA ASN A 174 -3.44 -0.11 3.54
C ASN A 174 -2.67 0.00 4.85
N THR A 175 -1.36 -0.11 4.78
CA THR A 175 -0.49 0.22 5.91
C THR A 175 -0.28 1.72 5.95
N SER A 176 0.27 2.24 7.04
CA SER A 176 0.70 3.64 7.12
C SER A 176 1.65 4.01 5.98
N TYR A 177 2.47 3.07 5.48
CA TYR A 177 3.36 3.33 4.35
C TYR A 177 2.61 3.80 3.09
N GLU A 178 1.46 3.25 2.72
CA GLU A 178 0.72 3.74 1.54
C GLU A 178 0.14 5.15 1.74
N TYR A 179 -0.20 5.51 2.97
CA TYR A 179 -0.61 6.88 3.30
C TYR A 179 0.59 7.84 3.16
N TRP A 180 1.75 7.47 3.70
CA TRP A 180 2.97 8.26 3.60
C TRP A 180 3.56 8.33 2.17
N ARG A 181 3.39 7.26 1.38
CA ARG A 181 3.69 7.23 -0.06
C ARG A 181 2.86 8.25 -0.85
N GLY A 182 1.68 8.62 -0.34
CA GLY A 182 0.93 9.79 -0.81
C GLY A 182 -0.27 9.46 -1.70
N ASP A 183 -0.88 8.28 -1.58
CA ASP A 183 -2.05 7.93 -2.39
C ASP A 183 -3.17 7.23 -1.63
N ALA A 184 -2.93 6.53 -0.52
CA ALA A 184 -3.99 5.76 0.15
C ALA A 184 -5.23 6.59 0.52
N SER A 185 -5.05 7.83 0.97
CA SER A 185 -6.16 8.71 1.35
C SER A 185 -7.11 9.01 0.20
N LEU A 186 -6.64 8.98 -1.06
CA LEU A 186 -7.48 9.24 -2.24
C LEU A 186 -8.57 8.19 -2.46
N ALA A 187 -8.47 7.03 -1.80
CA ALA A 187 -9.52 6.02 -1.83
C ALA A 187 -10.76 6.43 -1.02
N HIS A 188 -10.64 7.37 -0.09
CA HIS A 188 -11.71 7.76 0.84
C HIS A 188 -11.80 9.26 1.18
N ILE A 189 -10.92 10.11 0.64
CA ILE A 189 -10.95 11.58 0.78
C ILE A 189 -10.80 12.20 -0.61
N ASP A 190 -11.69 13.14 -0.95
CA ASP A 190 -11.64 13.96 -2.16
C ASP A 190 -11.52 15.44 -1.79
N GLY A 191 -10.40 16.06 -2.15
CA GLY A 191 -10.09 17.42 -1.71
C GLY A 191 -9.98 17.50 -0.19
N GLU A 192 -10.95 18.15 0.45
CA GLU A 192 -11.04 18.34 1.90
C GLU A 192 -12.30 17.66 2.48
N GLN A 193 -12.87 16.68 1.76
CA GLN A 193 -14.11 16.01 2.15
C GLN A 193 -13.92 14.50 2.18
N ASP A 194 -14.42 13.86 3.23
CA ASP A 194 -14.52 12.41 3.29
C ASP A 194 -15.57 11.90 2.29
N LEU A 195 -15.22 10.84 1.57
CA LEU A 195 -16.15 10.14 0.70
C LEU A 195 -17.01 9.16 1.52
N ALA A 196 -18.25 9.00 1.10
CA ALA A 196 -19.07 7.88 1.57
C ALA A 196 -18.41 6.56 1.14
N THR A 197 -18.55 5.52 1.95
CA THR A 197 -18.10 4.16 1.56
C THR A 197 -19.21 3.49 0.75
N ASP A 198 -18.87 2.89 -0.40
CA ASP A 198 -19.80 2.04 -1.16
C ASP A 198 -20.23 0.81 -0.33
N ASP A 199 -21.49 0.41 -0.40
CA ASP A 199 -22.06 -0.68 0.40
C ASP A 199 -21.33 -2.01 0.20
N SER A 200 -20.69 -2.24 -0.95
CA SER A 200 -19.90 -3.43 -1.23
C SER A 200 -18.45 -3.31 -0.80
N THR A 201 -18.03 -2.19 -0.18
CA THR A 201 -16.64 -1.90 0.18
C THR A 201 -16.44 -1.70 1.68
N ARG A 202 -15.27 -2.12 2.18
CA ARG A 202 -14.70 -1.73 3.48
C ARG A 202 -13.26 -1.28 3.32
N ILE A 203 -12.88 -0.21 4.01
CA ILE A 203 -11.54 0.38 3.94
C ILE A 203 -10.91 0.36 5.33
N TYR A 204 -9.75 -0.26 5.45
CA TYR A 204 -9.01 -0.36 6.71
C TYR A 204 -7.58 0.15 6.58
N ALA A 205 -7.22 1.15 7.37
CA ALA A 205 -5.84 1.53 7.64
C ALA A 205 -5.28 0.65 8.76
N ILE A 206 -4.05 0.15 8.63
CA ILE A 206 -3.37 -0.61 9.69
C ILE A 206 -2.30 0.31 10.30
N ALA A 207 -2.61 0.82 11.48
CA ALA A 207 -1.90 1.95 12.09
C ALA A 207 -0.45 1.62 12.44
N GLY A 208 0.45 2.60 12.25
CA GLY A 208 1.87 2.53 12.58
C GLY A 208 2.65 1.41 11.91
N THR A 209 2.23 0.90 10.75
CA THR A 209 2.89 -0.21 10.04
C THR A 209 3.57 0.20 8.75
N HIS A 210 4.60 -0.56 8.35
CA HIS A 210 5.25 -0.39 7.04
C HIS A 210 4.91 -1.53 6.05
N HIS A 211 5.29 -1.36 4.79
CA HIS A 211 4.80 -2.18 3.66
C HIS A 211 5.10 -3.68 3.76
N ILE A 212 6.24 -4.07 4.36
CA ILE A 212 6.73 -5.46 4.35
C ILE A 212 6.36 -6.27 5.60
N GLY A 213 5.72 -5.63 6.59
CA GLY A 213 5.44 -6.21 7.91
C GLY A 213 6.63 -6.18 8.87
N GLY A 214 6.35 -6.31 10.17
CA GLY A 214 7.31 -6.05 11.25
C GLY A 214 8.63 -6.85 11.19
N VAL A 215 9.74 -6.14 11.36
CA VAL A 215 11.10 -6.68 11.30
C VAL A 215 11.81 -6.56 12.66
N LEU A 216 11.99 -7.69 13.34
CA LEU A 216 12.87 -7.81 14.51
C LEU A 216 13.61 -9.15 14.43
N VAL A 217 14.93 -9.11 14.35
CA VAL A 217 15.74 -10.31 14.11
C VAL A 217 16.46 -10.69 15.39
N GLY A 218 16.06 -11.82 15.99
CA GLY A 218 16.68 -12.33 17.22
C GLY A 218 16.64 -11.33 18.38
N GLY A 219 15.51 -10.65 18.57
CA GLY A 219 15.35 -9.63 19.61
C GLY A 219 15.91 -8.25 19.26
N LYS A 220 16.50 -8.06 18.07
CA LYS A 220 17.23 -6.83 17.71
C LYS A 220 16.60 -6.09 16.54
N GLN A 221 16.54 -4.77 16.65
CA GLN A 221 16.18 -3.92 15.53
C GLN A 221 17.35 -3.85 14.53
N ILE A 222 17.03 -3.80 13.24
CA ILE A 222 18.01 -3.73 12.16
C ILE A 222 17.70 -2.54 11.25
N LYS A 223 18.73 -2.02 10.59
CA LYS A 223 18.63 -0.88 9.65
C LYS A 223 18.87 -1.27 8.19
N GLU A 224 19.22 -2.54 7.94
CA GLU A 224 19.60 -3.02 6.61
C GLU A 224 19.04 -4.41 6.35
N VAL A 225 18.51 -4.62 5.15
CA VAL A 225 18.09 -5.93 4.64
C VAL A 225 18.95 -6.25 3.41
N ALA A 226 20.07 -6.93 3.64
CA ALA A 226 21.08 -7.17 2.60
C ALA A 226 20.53 -7.86 1.34
N ALA A 227 19.53 -8.74 1.49
CA ALA A 227 18.91 -9.46 0.38
C ALA A 227 18.15 -8.54 -0.60
N THR A 228 17.69 -7.37 -0.14
CA THR A 228 16.93 -6.40 -0.96
C THR A 228 17.73 -5.13 -1.24
N GLY A 229 18.86 -4.92 -0.54
CA GLY A 229 19.63 -3.68 -0.60
C GLY A 229 18.97 -2.50 0.13
N LEU A 230 17.89 -2.75 0.89
CA LEU A 230 17.25 -1.72 1.71
C LEU A 230 18.18 -1.30 2.85
N ALA A 231 18.42 0.00 2.97
CA ALA A 231 19.17 0.61 4.06
C ALA A 231 18.50 1.92 4.50
N VAL A 232 18.24 2.05 5.80
CA VAL A 232 17.41 3.11 6.40
C VAL A 232 18.13 3.86 7.52
N GLU A 233 17.69 5.09 7.82
CA GLU A 233 18.30 5.92 8.86
C GLU A 233 17.76 5.59 10.26
N MET A 234 16.52 5.14 10.41
CA MET A 234 15.96 4.67 11.68
C MET A 234 15.83 3.14 11.67
N PRO A 235 15.84 2.45 12.83
CA PRO A 235 15.62 1.01 12.87
C PRO A 235 14.26 0.63 12.27
N LEU A 236 14.22 -0.45 11.49
CA LEU A 236 13.00 -0.88 10.79
C LEU A 236 11.85 -1.12 11.75
N ASN A 237 10.64 -0.80 11.26
CA ASN A 237 9.41 -0.98 12.00
C ASN A 237 9.22 -2.43 12.46
N VAL A 238 8.79 -2.64 13.70
CA VAL A 238 8.60 -3.97 14.31
C VAL A 238 7.15 -4.45 14.32
N VAL A 239 6.18 -3.62 13.98
CA VAL A 239 4.75 -3.94 14.10
C VAL A 239 4.35 -4.97 13.04
N ASN A 240 3.86 -6.12 13.48
CA ASN A 240 3.47 -7.23 12.59
C ASN A 240 1.95 -7.28 12.37
N PHE A 241 1.51 -6.92 11.17
CA PHE A 241 0.09 -6.89 10.82
C PHE A 241 -0.52 -8.22 10.39
N ALA A 242 0.24 -9.32 10.40
CA ALA A 242 -0.27 -10.63 9.99
C ALA A 242 -1.54 -11.11 10.74
N PRO A 243 -1.74 -10.87 12.05
CA PRO A 243 -3.00 -11.17 12.73
C PRO A 243 -4.21 -10.45 12.13
N VAL A 244 -4.05 -9.17 11.79
CA VAL A 244 -5.11 -8.38 11.11
C VAL A 244 -5.39 -8.96 9.73
N SER A 245 -4.34 -9.25 8.95
CA SER A 245 -4.48 -9.88 7.63
C SER A 245 -5.28 -11.19 7.68
N ARG A 246 -5.01 -12.06 8.66
CA ARG A 246 -5.75 -13.31 8.85
C ARG A 246 -7.21 -13.07 9.18
N ALA A 247 -7.48 -12.11 10.06
CA ALA A 247 -8.84 -11.72 10.41
C ALA A 247 -9.61 -11.13 9.21
N LEU A 248 -8.98 -10.30 8.38
CA LEU A 248 -9.60 -9.73 7.18
C LEU A 248 -9.99 -10.78 6.13
N VAL A 249 -9.22 -11.87 5.99
CA VAL A 249 -9.60 -13.00 5.13
C VAL A 249 -10.89 -13.64 5.63
N VAL A 250 -10.98 -13.92 6.93
CA VAL A 250 -12.20 -14.49 7.54
C VAL A 250 -13.37 -13.53 7.44
N MET A 251 -13.16 -12.23 7.67
CA MET A 251 -14.21 -11.23 7.49
C MET A 251 -14.76 -11.19 6.05
N LEU A 252 -13.88 -11.27 5.04
CA LEU A 252 -14.32 -11.27 3.64
C LEU A 252 -15.10 -12.54 3.30
N ASP A 253 -14.63 -13.71 3.75
CA ASP A 253 -15.32 -14.98 3.56
C ASP A 253 -16.70 -14.98 4.24
N ASP A 254 -16.79 -14.50 5.48
CA ASP A 254 -18.04 -14.34 6.22
C ASP A 254 -19.03 -13.43 5.49
N TRP A 255 -18.52 -12.35 4.89
CA TRP A 255 -19.35 -11.42 4.16
C TRP A 255 -19.88 -12.01 2.85
N VAL A 256 -19.05 -12.76 2.13
CA VAL A 256 -19.41 -13.37 0.86
C VAL A 256 -20.30 -14.59 1.04
N ALA A 257 -19.87 -15.54 1.87
CA ALA A 257 -20.50 -16.86 1.98
C ALA A 257 -21.70 -16.88 2.94
N ARG A 258 -21.78 -15.92 3.87
CA ARG A 258 -22.78 -15.93 4.95
C ARG A 258 -23.54 -14.62 5.10
N ASP A 259 -23.25 -13.63 4.25
CA ASP A 259 -23.81 -12.27 4.33
C ASP A 259 -23.63 -11.62 5.71
N ILE A 260 -22.55 -11.97 6.42
CA ILE A 260 -22.22 -11.37 7.72
C ILE A 260 -21.39 -10.12 7.43
N GLU A 261 -22.03 -8.97 7.55
CA GLU A 261 -21.41 -7.68 7.32
C GLU A 261 -20.11 -7.49 8.15
N PRO A 262 -19.00 -7.02 7.56
CA PRO A 262 -17.79 -6.70 8.30
C PRO A 262 -17.98 -5.47 9.17
N ALA A 263 -17.07 -5.28 10.13
CA ALA A 263 -17.00 -4.06 10.90
C ALA A 263 -16.97 -2.82 9.96
N PRO A 264 -17.46 -1.65 10.41
CA PRO A 264 -17.36 -0.43 9.63
C PRO A 264 -15.90 -0.10 9.28
N SER A 265 -15.70 0.59 8.15
CA SER A 265 -14.39 1.08 7.72
C SER A 265 -13.66 1.83 8.85
N ARG A 266 -12.35 1.60 8.99
CA ARG A 266 -11.48 2.28 9.95
C ARG A 266 -10.28 2.87 9.22
N HIS A 267 -10.30 4.17 8.99
CA HIS A 267 -9.23 4.91 8.31
C HIS A 267 -9.23 6.36 8.82
N PRO A 268 -8.17 7.14 8.60
CA PRO A 268 -8.17 8.57 8.91
C PRO A 268 -9.35 9.27 8.23
N ARG A 269 -10.00 10.20 8.93
CA ARG A 269 -11.09 11.03 8.40
C ARG A 269 -10.93 12.49 8.78
N ILE A 270 -11.44 13.37 7.93
CA ILE A 270 -11.41 14.81 8.18
C ILE A 270 -12.53 15.19 9.16
N ASP A 271 -13.71 14.60 9.00
CA ASP A 271 -14.91 14.93 9.78
C ASP A 271 -14.82 14.62 11.29
N ASP A 272 -14.02 13.61 11.66
CA ASP A 272 -13.74 13.25 13.05
C ASP A 272 -12.38 13.78 13.58
N GLY A 273 -11.67 14.54 12.74
CA GLY A 273 -10.38 15.16 13.10
C GLY A 273 -9.20 14.18 13.17
N THR A 274 -9.35 12.95 12.68
CA THR A 274 -8.28 11.94 12.73
C THR A 274 -7.33 11.97 11.53
N ALA A 275 -7.61 12.78 10.50
CA ALA A 275 -6.76 12.99 9.34
C ALA A 275 -6.10 14.39 9.32
N ALA A 276 -4.80 14.42 8.99
CA ALA A 276 -4.05 15.66 8.77
C ALA A 276 -3.10 15.53 7.58
N THR A 277 -2.55 16.66 7.13
CA THR A 277 -1.52 16.67 6.09
C THR A 277 -0.22 16.06 6.62
N ARG A 278 0.56 15.46 5.73
CA ARG A 278 1.84 14.81 6.10
C ARG A 278 2.83 15.81 6.67
N GLU A 279 2.82 17.04 6.18
CA GLU A 279 3.66 18.13 6.63
C GLU A 279 3.34 18.51 8.08
N SER A 280 2.05 18.63 8.41
CA SER A 280 1.61 18.91 9.79
C SER A 280 1.97 17.77 10.74
N VAL A 281 1.83 16.51 10.30
CA VAL A 281 2.20 15.35 11.13
C VAL A 281 3.73 15.26 11.31
N LEU A 282 4.53 15.59 10.30
CA LEU A 282 6.00 15.66 10.45
C LEU A 282 6.44 16.72 11.46
N GLU A 283 5.72 17.84 11.56
CA GLU A 283 6.01 18.89 12.54
C GLU A 283 5.87 18.38 13.99
N ALA A 284 4.93 17.48 14.27
CA ALA A 284 4.78 16.87 15.60
C ALA A 284 6.01 16.07 16.04
N PHE A 285 6.75 15.47 15.11
CA PHE A 285 8.01 14.75 15.40
C PHE A 285 9.21 15.68 15.61
N SER A 286 9.11 16.96 15.26
CA SER A 286 10.26 17.89 15.28
C SER A 286 10.82 18.19 16.67
N TYR A 287 10.08 17.85 17.72
CA TYR A 287 10.52 17.99 19.11
C TYR A 287 11.44 16.86 19.59
N ASP A 288 11.48 15.73 18.87
CA ASP A 288 12.33 14.58 19.20
C ASP A 288 13.57 14.58 18.28
N GLU A 289 14.70 15.05 18.82
CA GLU A 289 15.97 15.14 18.08
C GLU A 289 16.55 13.77 17.67
N ASP A 290 16.08 12.68 18.30
CA ASP A 290 16.51 11.32 17.95
C ASP A 290 15.77 10.75 16.74
N ILE A 291 14.75 11.47 16.22
CA ILE A 291 14.00 11.07 15.04
C ILE A 291 14.50 11.83 13.82
N ALA A 292 15.12 11.10 12.89
CA ALA A 292 15.44 11.64 11.57
C ALA A 292 14.16 11.87 10.75
N LEU A 293 13.92 13.11 10.32
CA LEU A 293 12.72 13.50 9.56
C LEU A 293 12.90 13.41 8.05
N LEU A 294 11.78 13.26 7.34
CA LEU A 294 11.70 13.50 5.91
C LEU A 294 11.64 15.01 5.62
N ALA A 295 12.15 15.42 4.45
CA ALA A 295 11.95 16.76 3.93
C ALA A 295 10.52 16.92 3.38
N PRO A 296 9.68 17.82 3.93
CA PRO A 296 8.29 18.03 3.49
C PRO A 296 8.15 18.30 1.99
N ASP A 297 9.05 19.10 1.41
CA ASP A 297 9.06 19.47 -0.01
C ASP A 297 9.48 18.33 -0.95
N LYS A 298 9.95 17.20 -0.39
CA LYS A 298 10.38 16.01 -1.14
C LYS A 298 9.44 14.82 -0.97
N LEU A 299 8.31 15.00 -0.29
CA LEU A 299 7.29 13.96 -0.17
C LEU A 299 6.67 13.67 -1.54
N THR A 300 6.56 12.38 -1.88
CA THR A 300 5.92 11.96 -3.13
C THR A 300 4.42 12.18 -3.07
N ALA A 301 3.78 12.54 -4.17
CA ALA A 301 2.33 12.62 -4.26
C ALA A 301 1.91 12.20 -5.65
N ILE A 302 0.68 11.67 -5.78
CA ILE A 302 0.08 11.54 -7.10
C ILE A 302 -0.19 12.93 -7.63
N ARG A 303 0.16 13.15 -8.89
CA ARG A 303 -0.10 14.40 -9.60
C ARG A 303 -1.13 14.19 -10.68
N TYR A 304 -1.91 15.23 -10.95
CA TYR A 304 -2.80 15.23 -12.11
C TYR A 304 -1.98 15.02 -13.37
N GLN A 305 -2.47 14.17 -14.29
CA GLN A 305 -1.81 13.94 -15.57
C GLN A 305 -2.65 14.56 -16.66
N VAL A 306 -2.03 15.45 -17.45
CA VAL A 306 -2.69 16.15 -18.54
C VAL A 306 -3.07 15.12 -19.63
N PRO A 307 -4.37 14.97 -19.96
CA PRO A 307 -4.79 14.03 -20.99
C PRO A 307 -4.26 14.44 -22.36
N THR A 308 -3.75 13.48 -23.13
CA THR A 308 -3.41 13.66 -24.55
C THR A 308 -4.36 12.87 -25.46
N PRO A 309 -4.56 13.30 -26.73
CA PRO A 309 -5.42 12.58 -27.67
C PRO A 309 -5.02 11.10 -27.78
N GLY A 310 -5.99 10.21 -27.55
CA GLY A 310 -5.78 8.77 -27.63
C GLY A 310 -5.39 8.09 -26.31
N ASN A 311 -5.23 8.81 -25.19
CA ASN A 311 -5.08 8.17 -23.87
C ASN A 311 -6.21 7.19 -23.57
N ASP A 312 -7.46 7.54 -23.93
CA ASP A 312 -8.62 6.67 -23.75
C ASP A 312 -8.55 5.38 -24.60
N ALA A 313 -7.76 5.41 -25.69
CA ALA A 313 -7.46 4.25 -26.52
C ALA A 313 -6.16 3.54 -26.09
N GLY A 314 -5.60 3.87 -24.93
CA GLY A 314 -4.36 3.31 -24.41
C GLY A 314 -3.09 3.81 -25.12
N LEU A 315 -3.14 4.95 -25.82
CA LEU A 315 -1.96 5.59 -26.39
C LEU A 315 -1.38 6.57 -25.37
N VAL A 316 -0.10 6.37 -25.03
CA VAL A 316 0.64 7.24 -24.11
C VAL A 316 1.79 7.91 -24.84
N GLU A 317 1.90 9.21 -24.64
CA GLU A 317 3.09 10.00 -24.95
C GLU A 317 3.92 10.10 -23.66
N GLN A 318 5.22 9.84 -23.79
CA GLN A 318 6.17 9.90 -22.68
C GLN A 318 7.17 11.04 -22.95
N PRO A 319 7.67 11.74 -21.91
CA PRO A 319 7.25 11.62 -20.51
C PRO A 319 5.82 12.15 -20.32
N VAL A 320 5.09 11.60 -19.34
CA VAL A 320 3.76 12.12 -19.00
C VAL A 320 3.87 13.55 -18.47
N GLU A 321 2.98 14.43 -18.93
CA GLU A 321 2.88 15.79 -18.41
C GLU A 321 2.08 15.80 -17.09
N GLU A 322 2.73 16.21 -16.01
CA GLU A 322 2.14 16.33 -14.69
C GLU A 322 1.74 17.77 -14.36
N GLY A 323 0.55 17.93 -13.77
CA GLY A 323 0.05 19.17 -13.17
C GLY A 323 0.26 19.18 -11.66
N ASP A 324 -0.74 19.68 -10.93
CA ASP A 324 -0.71 19.79 -9.47
C ASP A 324 -0.85 18.44 -8.76
N ALA A 325 -0.34 18.37 -7.53
CA ALA A 325 -0.48 17.20 -6.67
C ALA A 325 -1.89 17.09 -6.09
N TYR A 326 -2.41 15.87 -5.98
CA TYR A 326 -3.59 15.61 -5.17
C TYR A 326 -3.23 15.71 -3.68
N PRO A 327 -4.16 16.19 -2.82
CA PRO A 327 -3.94 16.22 -1.37
C PRO A 327 -3.65 14.82 -0.81
N CYS A 328 -2.71 14.75 0.14
CA CYS A 328 -2.35 13.53 0.82
C CYS A 328 -2.56 13.69 2.31
N TYR A 329 -3.39 12.83 2.88
CA TYR A 329 -3.69 12.82 4.31
C TYR A 329 -3.12 11.56 4.96
N VAL A 330 -2.73 11.69 6.22
CA VAL A 330 -2.27 10.61 7.11
C VAL A 330 -3.05 10.69 8.42
N SER A 331 -2.96 9.66 9.26
CA SER A 331 -3.50 9.73 10.62
C SER A 331 -2.78 10.82 11.42
N VAL A 332 -3.53 11.56 12.23
CA VAL A 332 -2.96 12.33 13.35
C VAL A 332 -2.35 11.38 14.39
N LEU A 333 -1.56 11.94 15.30
CA LEU A 333 -0.84 11.20 16.33
C LEU A 333 -1.43 11.46 17.72
N ASP A 334 -1.29 10.49 18.62
CA ASP A 334 -1.44 10.69 20.05
C ASP A 334 -0.17 11.29 20.68
N ASP A 335 -0.21 11.49 22.00
CA ASP A 335 0.90 12.07 22.78
C ASP A 335 2.17 11.21 22.73
N ASP A 336 2.06 9.93 22.35
CA ASP A 336 3.17 9.00 22.16
C ASP A 336 3.71 8.97 20.72
N LEU A 337 3.25 9.90 19.89
CA LEU A 337 3.60 10.00 18.47
C LEU A 337 3.15 8.78 17.64
N ASN A 338 2.11 8.08 18.10
CA ASN A 338 1.53 6.94 17.40
C ASN A 338 0.19 7.28 16.75
N GLU A 339 -0.09 6.67 15.60
CA GLU A 339 -1.30 6.95 14.82
C GLU A 339 -2.59 6.59 15.58
N VAL A 340 -3.56 7.52 15.61
CA VAL A 340 -4.83 7.33 16.32
C VAL A 340 -5.92 6.64 15.48
N ALA A 341 -5.82 6.71 14.15
CA ALA A 341 -6.82 6.20 13.23
C ALA A 341 -6.49 4.81 12.71
N GLY A 342 -7.52 4.06 12.29
CA GLY A 342 -7.38 2.73 11.72
C GLY A 342 -7.41 1.61 12.76
N ILE A 343 -6.97 0.43 12.34
CA ILE A 343 -6.79 -0.75 13.19
C ILE A 343 -5.46 -0.58 13.91
N ARG A 344 -5.52 -0.34 15.21
CA ARG A 344 -4.35 -0.24 16.09
C ARG A 344 -4.04 -1.63 16.65
N LEU A 345 -2.83 -2.12 16.42
CA LEU A 345 -2.32 -3.34 17.07
C LEU A 345 -1.84 -3.03 18.49
N PRO A 346 -1.58 -4.05 19.34
CA PRO A 346 -1.06 -3.81 20.69
C PRO A 346 0.21 -2.94 20.72
N ASP A 347 1.08 -3.04 19.70
CA ASP A 347 2.26 -2.16 19.58
C ASP A 347 1.89 -0.66 19.54
N ILE A 348 0.69 -0.30 19.07
CA ILE A 348 0.21 1.07 18.93
C ILE A 348 -0.70 1.48 20.10
N ALA A 349 -1.49 0.56 20.63
CA ALA A 349 -2.45 0.84 21.71
C ALA A 349 -1.85 0.69 23.11
N CYS A 350 -0.80 -0.12 23.24
CA CYS A 350 0.01 -0.28 24.44
C CYS A 350 1.49 -0.06 24.05
N PRO A 351 1.86 1.17 23.67
CA PRO A 351 3.13 1.40 22.98
C PRO A 351 4.33 1.21 23.90
N LEU A 352 5.36 0.60 23.33
CA LEU A 352 6.73 0.52 23.87
C LEU A 352 7.69 1.42 23.07
N GLY A 353 7.16 2.16 22.11
CA GLY A 353 7.92 3.05 21.24
C GLY A 353 7.02 3.82 20.29
N VAL A 354 7.68 4.58 19.43
CA VAL A 354 7.10 5.30 18.30
C VAL A 354 7.14 4.40 17.08
N HIS A 355 6.01 4.23 16.39
CA HIS A 355 5.88 3.37 15.22
C HIS A 355 5.33 4.14 14.01
N THR A 356 6.04 4.12 12.88
CA THR A 356 5.68 4.92 11.70
C THR A 356 5.62 4.10 10.42
N GLY A 357 4.90 4.64 9.42
CA GLY A 357 4.88 4.13 8.05
C GLY A 357 6.00 4.63 7.15
N TRP A 358 6.92 5.45 7.65
CA TRP A 358 7.96 6.10 6.86
C TRP A 358 9.32 6.04 7.55
N ASN A 359 10.41 6.05 6.79
CA ASN A 359 11.77 6.00 7.32
C ASN A 359 12.71 6.67 6.31
N PRO A 360 13.56 7.62 6.73
CA PRO A 360 14.52 8.21 5.81
C PRO A 360 15.55 7.19 5.30
N ARG A 361 16.14 7.46 4.14
CA ARG A 361 17.18 6.60 3.57
C ARG A 361 18.47 6.71 4.38
N ALA A 362 19.20 5.60 4.52
CA ALA A 362 20.53 5.64 5.12
C ALA A 362 21.47 6.56 4.34
N LYS A 363 22.40 7.23 5.04
CA LYS A 363 23.33 8.21 4.45
C LYS A 363 24.09 7.70 3.22
N GLY A 364 24.53 6.44 3.27
CA GLY A 364 25.25 5.79 2.18
C GLY A 364 24.44 5.54 0.90
N THR A 365 23.13 5.75 0.92
CA THR A 365 22.17 5.53 -0.19
C THR A 365 21.97 6.78 -1.06
N GLY A 366 22.24 7.97 -0.52
CA GLY A 366 21.90 9.26 -1.14
C GLY A 366 20.41 9.60 -1.06
N ALA A 367 20.08 10.90 -1.17
CA ALA A 367 18.74 11.45 -0.93
C ALA A 367 18.20 11.04 0.46
N GLU A 368 19.02 11.31 1.49
CA GLU A 368 18.83 10.90 2.89
C GLU A 368 17.55 11.45 3.50
N ASP A 369 17.07 12.58 2.98
CA ASP A 369 15.86 13.28 3.42
C ASP A 369 14.58 12.82 2.69
N GLN A 370 14.67 11.78 1.86
CA GLN A 370 13.52 11.13 1.24
C GLN A 370 13.18 9.83 1.94
N ALA A 371 11.92 9.40 1.81
CA ALA A 371 11.50 8.11 2.30
C ALA A 371 12.25 6.98 1.56
N ALA A 372 12.69 5.99 2.33
CA ALA A 372 13.09 4.70 1.81
C ALA A 372 11.86 3.92 1.35
N ILE A 373 11.98 3.22 0.22
CA ILE A 373 10.87 2.44 -0.31
C ILE A 373 10.50 1.33 0.68
N PHE A 374 9.19 1.15 0.88
CA PHE A 374 8.59 0.12 1.74
C PHE A 374 8.89 0.19 3.25
N ALA A 375 9.61 1.21 3.71
CA ALA A 375 10.13 1.24 5.06
C ALA A 375 9.46 2.31 5.93
N GLY A 376 9.02 1.86 7.11
CA GLY A 376 8.77 2.63 8.31
C GLY A 376 9.77 2.32 9.40
N PHE A 377 9.69 3.02 10.54
CA PHE A 377 10.59 2.78 11.67
C PHE A 377 9.87 2.42 12.97
N THR A 378 10.64 1.87 13.89
CA THR A 378 10.30 1.83 15.32
C THR A 378 11.44 2.43 16.12
N ARG A 379 11.13 3.39 17.00
CA ARG A 379 12.05 3.88 18.03
C ARG A 379 11.47 3.45 19.38
N PHE A 380 12.12 2.50 20.06
CA PHE A 380 11.69 2.13 21.41
C PHE A 380 11.89 3.29 22.38
N PHE A 381 10.99 3.38 23.36
CA PHE A 381 11.18 4.25 24.52
C PHE A 381 12.32 3.73 25.38
N SER A 382 12.85 4.59 26.25
CA SER A 382 13.83 4.15 27.24
C SER A 382 13.20 3.17 28.22
N ARG A 383 14.03 2.29 28.80
CA ARG A 383 13.59 1.38 29.87
C ARG A 383 12.88 2.14 31.00
N ALA A 384 13.36 3.33 31.37
CA ALA A 384 12.78 4.12 32.45
C ALA A 384 11.34 4.56 32.13
N GLU A 385 11.08 5.04 30.91
CA GLU A 385 9.74 5.41 30.46
C GLU A 385 8.78 4.20 30.44
N ILE A 386 9.28 3.03 30.00
CA ILE A 386 8.49 1.79 29.95
C ILE A 386 8.15 1.31 31.38
N GLU A 387 9.13 1.31 32.28
CA GLU A 387 8.95 0.88 33.67
C GLU A 387 8.07 1.86 34.46
N GLU A 388 8.17 3.17 34.21
CA GLU A 388 7.27 4.17 34.81
C GLU A 388 5.82 3.97 34.35
N ARG A 389 5.63 3.66 33.07
CA ARG A 389 4.31 3.48 32.45
C ARG A 389 3.61 2.20 32.88
N TYR A 390 4.32 1.08 32.84
CA TYR A 390 3.71 -0.24 33.03
C TYR A 390 4.11 -0.92 34.35
N GLY A 391 5.19 -0.49 35.00
CA GLY A 391 5.71 -1.12 36.22
C GLY A 391 6.47 -2.42 35.98
N SER A 392 5.85 -3.39 35.30
CA SER A 392 6.46 -4.71 35.04
C SER A 392 6.02 -5.32 33.70
N GLU A 393 6.79 -6.32 33.22
CA GLU A 393 6.37 -7.15 32.06
C GLU A 393 5.00 -7.80 32.32
N HIS A 394 4.71 -8.20 33.56
CA HIS A 394 3.45 -8.84 33.91
C HIS A 394 2.26 -7.90 33.69
N ASP A 395 2.37 -6.67 34.19
CA ASP A 395 1.32 -5.67 34.08
C ASP A 395 1.15 -5.20 32.63
N TYR A 396 2.25 -4.97 31.91
CA TYR A 396 2.24 -4.69 30.48
C TYR A 396 1.46 -5.75 29.69
N ILE A 397 1.75 -7.04 29.93
CA ILE A 397 1.04 -8.13 29.28
C ILE A 397 -0.44 -8.19 29.69
N GLY A 398 -0.79 -7.78 30.91
CA GLY A 398 -2.17 -7.59 31.34
C GLY A 398 -2.93 -6.60 30.44
N TYR A 399 -2.34 -5.42 30.19
CA TYR A 399 -2.91 -4.41 29.29
C TYR A 399 -3.04 -4.92 27.84
N VAL A 400 -1.97 -5.53 27.31
CA VAL A 400 -1.97 -6.11 25.96
C VAL A 400 -3.06 -7.17 25.82
N THR A 401 -3.19 -8.05 26.81
CA THR A 401 -4.18 -9.14 26.80
C THR A 401 -5.60 -8.59 26.70
N ALA A 402 -5.93 -7.58 27.52
CA ALA A 402 -7.25 -6.93 27.49
C ALA A 402 -7.53 -6.23 26.15
N TYR A 403 -6.49 -5.64 25.54
CA TYR A 403 -6.63 -4.99 24.24
C TYR A 403 -6.79 -6.00 23.09
N VAL A 404 -6.06 -7.11 23.13
CA VAL A 404 -6.24 -8.21 22.16
C VAL A 404 -7.66 -8.77 22.24
N ASP A 405 -8.21 -8.95 23.44
CA ASP A 405 -9.60 -9.37 23.63
C ASP A 405 -10.61 -8.38 23.00
N THR A 406 -10.29 -7.08 23.02
CA THR A 406 -11.08 -6.05 22.33
C THR A 406 -11.01 -6.24 20.81
N LEU A 407 -9.81 -6.41 20.25
CA LEU A 407 -9.66 -6.64 18.79
C LEU A 407 -10.34 -7.93 18.33
N ILE A 408 -10.39 -8.96 19.17
CA ILE A 408 -11.14 -10.20 18.90
C ILE A 408 -12.64 -9.93 18.87
N ALA A 409 -13.17 -9.20 19.85
CA ALA A 409 -14.59 -8.82 19.89
C ALA A 409 -14.99 -7.96 18.68
N GLU A 410 -14.08 -7.10 18.22
CA GLU A 410 -14.26 -6.28 17.02
C GLU A 410 -13.96 -7.03 15.70
N ARG A 411 -13.61 -8.33 15.80
CA ARG A 411 -13.25 -9.24 14.70
C ARG A 411 -11.97 -8.89 13.96
N PHE A 412 -11.16 -7.91 14.39
CA PHE A 412 -9.89 -7.52 13.77
C PHE A 412 -8.70 -8.41 14.13
N VAL A 413 -8.89 -9.33 15.08
CA VAL A 413 -7.96 -10.41 15.43
C VAL A 413 -8.75 -11.69 15.62
N LEU A 414 -8.21 -12.84 15.19
CA LEU A 414 -8.83 -14.14 15.44
C LEU A 414 -8.53 -14.60 16.87
N GLY A 415 -9.47 -15.31 17.49
CA GLY A 415 -9.25 -15.92 18.82
C GLY A 415 -8.01 -16.83 18.85
N ASP A 416 -7.77 -17.56 17.76
CA ASP A 416 -6.61 -18.46 17.61
C ASP A 416 -5.26 -17.71 17.57
N ASP A 417 -5.27 -16.42 17.25
CA ASP A 417 -4.05 -15.60 17.17
C ASP A 417 -3.73 -14.88 18.51
N ARG A 418 -4.57 -15.06 19.54
CA ARG A 418 -4.45 -14.38 20.84
C ARG A 418 -3.11 -14.64 21.53
N ASP A 419 -2.78 -15.91 21.73
CA ASP A 419 -1.57 -16.30 22.45
C ASP A 419 -0.31 -15.90 21.68
N TRP A 420 -0.37 -15.94 20.34
CA TRP A 420 0.72 -15.47 19.48
C TRP A 420 0.97 -13.97 19.62
N LEU A 421 -0.08 -13.15 19.66
CA LEU A 421 0.03 -11.70 19.89
C LEU A 421 0.60 -11.37 21.28
N ILE A 422 0.21 -12.13 22.31
CA ILE A 422 0.74 -11.98 23.66
C ILE A 422 2.24 -12.30 23.68
N GLU A 423 2.68 -13.37 23.02
CA GLU A 423 4.11 -13.70 22.95
C GLU A 423 4.89 -12.66 22.13
N LEU A 424 4.32 -12.16 21.02
CA LEU A 424 4.94 -11.08 20.25
C LEU A 424 5.17 -9.83 21.13
N ALA A 425 4.19 -9.47 21.95
CA ALA A 425 4.31 -8.35 22.88
C ALA A 425 5.38 -8.59 23.96
N ARG A 426 5.52 -9.82 24.49
CA ARG A 426 6.62 -10.16 25.40
C ARG A 426 7.98 -9.96 24.73
N ASP A 427 8.12 -10.41 23.49
CA ASP A 427 9.34 -10.24 22.72
C ASP A 427 9.66 -8.75 22.48
N ARG A 428 8.64 -7.91 22.23
CA ARG A 428 8.81 -6.45 22.14
C ARG A 428 9.25 -5.84 23.47
N TYR A 429 8.60 -6.20 24.58
CA TYR A 429 8.96 -5.70 25.90
C TYR A 429 10.41 -6.02 26.24
N ARG A 430 10.84 -7.27 26.01
CA ARG A 430 12.23 -7.69 26.22
C ARG A 430 13.19 -6.96 25.31
N ALA A 431 12.86 -6.77 24.04
CA ALA A 431 13.72 -6.04 23.11
C ALA A 431 13.86 -4.55 23.47
N ALA A 432 12.78 -3.92 23.95
CA ALA A 432 12.75 -2.51 24.32
C ALA A 432 13.43 -2.24 25.68
N THR A 433 13.52 -3.24 26.56
CA THR A 433 14.09 -3.12 27.91
C THR A 433 15.45 -3.81 28.08
N ALA A 434 15.97 -4.45 27.03
CA ALA A 434 17.32 -5.03 27.01
C ALA A 434 18.39 -3.94 26.92
#